data_AF-A0AAV1T9X7-F1
#
_entry.id   AF-A0AAV1T9X7-F1
#
_cell.length_a   1.000
_cell.length_b   1.000
_cell.length_c   1.000
_cell.angle_alpha   90.00
_cell.angle_beta   90.00
_cell.angle_gamma   90.00
#
_symmetry.space_group_name_H-M   'P 1'
#
loop_
_entity.id
_entity.type
_entity.pdbx_description
1 polymer ?
#
loop_
_entity_poly.entity_id
_entity_poly.type
_entity_poly.pdbx_seq_one_letter_code
_entity_poly.pdbx_strand_id
1 'polypeptide(L)'
;MTKETPRKTTRQKANESARICAVYSSVSRDLVPHIHYRKRHPVNTAEGFSSRDKALVVLCLELALLALTHSLLHFDKVTAAELDLDPDAGKSTVELVQARGYVVETHNVTTIDGYILSMHRLPTSYRESQADANNNDKADRNKPAIFVQHEMVASSFAWVCDSRNHSLAYVLADAGHDVWLGNNRGNTYSSSHVKYTTKDTAFWAFRGKTWAV
;
A
#
# COMPACT_ATOMS: atom_id res chain seq x y z
N MET A 1 -12.92 45.04 7.82
CA MET A 1 -13.92 44.96 8.91
C MET A 1 -14.88 43.83 8.59
N THR A 2 -14.49 42.60 8.88
CA THR A 2 -15.23 41.36 8.58
C THR A 2 -16.23 41.08 9.71
N LYS A 3 -17.53 41.00 9.38
CA LYS A 3 -18.58 40.63 10.33
C LYS A 3 -18.55 39.11 10.56
N GLU A 4 -18.22 38.68 11.77
CA GLU A 4 -18.34 37.27 12.16
C GLU A 4 -19.81 36.89 12.37
N THR A 5 -20.21 35.73 11.85
CA THR A 5 -21.55 35.14 12.07
C THR A 5 -21.58 34.41 13.42
N PRO A 6 -22.63 34.58 14.26
CA PRO A 6 -22.63 34.00 15.61
C PRO A 6 -22.69 32.47 15.60
N ARG A 7 -21.86 31.82 16.41
CA ARG A 7 -21.86 30.36 16.61
C ARG A 7 -23.09 29.94 17.42
N LYS A 8 -23.95 29.07 16.85
CA LYS A 8 -25.12 28.50 17.55
C LYS A 8 -24.71 27.81 18.86
N THR A 9 -25.46 28.04 19.94
CA THR A 9 -25.20 27.44 21.26
C THR A 9 -25.53 25.95 21.28
N THR A 10 -24.94 25.19 22.21
CA THR A 10 -25.19 23.75 22.39
C THR A 10 -26.68 23.44 22.58
N ARG A 11 -27.43 24.35 23.24
CA ARG A 11 -28.87 24.25 23.44
C ARG A 11 -29.68 24.45 22.15
N GLN A 12 -29.22 25.31 21.24
CA GLN A 12 -29.86 25.49 19.93
C GLN A 12 -29.67 24.27 19.04
N LYS A 13 -28.50 23.61 19.10
CA LYS A 13 -28.26 22.36 18.36
C LYS A 13 -29.13 21.20 18.87
N ALA A 14 -29.29 21.07 20.19
CA ALA A 14 -30.13 20.04 20.80
C ALA A 14 -31.61 20.14 20.40
N ASN A 15 -32.14 21.37 20.30
CA ASN A 15 -33.52 21.60 19.86
C ASN A 15 -33.76 21.27 18.38
N GLU A 16 -32.72 21.39 17.54
CA GLU A 16 -32.77 21.04 16.11
C GLU A 16 -32.75 19.50 15.94
N SER A 17 -31.95 18.79 16.75
CA SER A 17 -31.93 17.32 16.81
C SER A 17 -33.24 16.71 17.32
N ALA A 18 -33.88 17.34 18.31
CA ALA A 18 -35.17 16.87 18.83
C ALA A 18 -36.31 16.99 17.80
N ARG A 19 -36.26 18.00 16.92
CA ARG A 19 -37.23 18.17 15.83
C ARG A 19 -37.06 17.13 14.73
N ILE A 20 -35.83 16.72 14.42
CA ILE A 20 -35.55 15.68 13.42
C ILE A 20 -36.00 14.29 13.93
N CYS A 21 -35.81 13.98 15.21
CA CYS A 21 -36.31 12.73 15.82
C CYS A 21 -37.84 12.64 15.83
N ALA A 22 -38.54 13.75 16.03
CA ALA A 22 -40.01 13.77 16.02
C ALA A 22 -40.58 13.43 14.64
N VAL A 23 -39.96 13.93 13.56
CA VAL A 23 -40.37 13.65 12.17
C VAL A 23 -40.13 12.19 11.78
N TYR A 24 -39.04 11.58 12.24
CA TYR A 24 -38.80 10.14 12.02
C TYR A 24 -39.83 9.25 12.75
N SER A 25 -40.29 9.66 13.93
CA SER A 25 -41.25 8.88 14.72
C SER A 25 -42.70 8.90 14.20
N SER A 26 -43.05 9.87 13.35
CA SER A 26 -44.39 9.95 12.73
C SER A 26 -44.46 9.16 11.42
N VAL A 27 -43.36 9.05 10.67
CA VAL A 27 -43.33 8.31 9.38
C VAL A 27 -43.28 6.78 9.59
N SER A 28 -42.75 6.29 10.71
CA SER A 28 -42.68 4.84 10.98
C SER A 28 -43.97 4.17 11.46
N ARG A 29 -45.04 4.92 11.77
CA ARG A 29 -46.32 4.32 12.20
C ARG A 29 -47.26 3.94 11.06
N ASP A 30 -47.07 4.50 9.88
CA ASP A 30 -48.00 4.35 8.75
C ASP A 30 -47.57 3.25 7.73
N LEU A 31 -46.58 2.41 8.08
CA LEU A 31 -46.02 1.38 7.17
C LEU A 31 -46.00 -0.05 7.74
N VAL A 32 -46.76 -0.35 8.79
CA VAL A 32 -46.93 -1.73 9.29
C VAL A 32 -48.32 -2.26 8.90
N PRO A 33 -48.42 -3.29 8.04
CA PRO A 33 -49.70 -3.92 7.75
C PRO A 33 -50.27 -4.61 9.00
N HIS A 34 -51.54 -4.36 9.31
CA HIS A 34 -52.29 -5.05 10.37
C HIS A 34 -52.46 -6.55 10.05
N ILE A 35 -51.50 -7.38 10.50
CA ILE A 35 -51.62 -8.83 10.46
C ILE A 35 -52.58 -9.28 11.58
N HIS A 36 -53.75 -9.78 11.19
CA HIS A 36 -54.68 -10.44 12.10
C HIS A 36 -54.08 -11.76 12.62
N TYR A 37 -53.77 -11.82 13.91
CA TYR A 37 -53.27 -13.04 14.55
C TYR A 37 -54.43 -14.01 14.83
N ARG A 38 -54.63 -14.98 13.93
CA ARG A 38 -55.55 -16.12 14.16
C ARG A 38 -54.86 -17.09 15.12
N LYS A 39 -55.41 -17.29 16.33
CA LYS A 39 -54.92 -18.31 17.29
C LYS A 39 -54.85 -19.67 16.58
N ARG A 40 -53.64 -20.21 16.39
CA ARG A 40 -53.42 -21.59 15.94
C ARG A 40 -53.54 -22.53 17.15
N HIS A 41 -54.32 -23.60 16.98
CA HIS A 41 -54.39 -24.70 17.93
C HIS A 41 -53.03 -25.43 18.02
N PRO A 42 -52.67 -26.03 19.17
CA PRO A 42 -51.42 -26.74 19.32
C PRO A 42 -51.42 -27.99 18.42
N VAL A 43 -50.43 -28.09 17.53
CA VAL A 43 -50.11 -29.31 16.78
C VAL A 43 -49.10 -30.08 17.60
N ASN A 44 -49.53 -31.23 18.14
CA ASN A 44 -48.63 -32.23 18.70
C ASN A 44 -48.01 -33.03 17.55
N THR A 45 -46.70 -32.95 17.35
CA THR A 45 -45.98 -33.92 16.51
C THR A 45 -44.62 -34.24 17.14
N ALA A 46 -44.58 -35.36 17.86
CA ALA A 46 -43.38 -36.17 17.96
C ALA A 46 -43.44 -37.18 16.81
N GLU A 47 -43.09 -36.75 15.59
CA GLU A 47 -42.92 -37.68 14.47
C GLU A 47 -41.42 -37.96 14.29
N GLY A 48 -41.02 -39.21 14.54
CA GLY A 48 -39.65 -39.67 14.33
C GLY A 48 -39.34 -39.77 12.83
N PHE A 49 -38.13 -39.35 12.44
CA PHE A 49 -37.64 -39.42 11.07
C PHE A 49 -37.79 -40.81 10.45
N SER A 50 -38.40 -40.90 9.27
CA SER A 50 -38.59 -42.13 8.53
C SER A 50 -37.26 -42.69 8.02
N SER A 51 -37.20 -44.00 7.73
CA SER A 51 -36.01 -44.65 7.15
C SER A 51 -35.57 -43.98 5.84
N ARG A 52 -36.53 -43.46 5.07
CA ARG A 52 -36.28 -42.72 3.82
C ARG A 52 -35.62 -41.36 4.06
N ASP A 53 -35.99 -40.69 5.15
CA ASP A 53 -35.42 -39.38 5.51
C ASP A 53 -33.97 -39.52 5.97
N LYS A 54 -33.65 -40.60 6.70
CA LYS A 54 -32.28 -40.95 7.08
C LYS A 54 -31.42 -41.25 5.86
N ALA A 55 -31.94 -41.99 4.89
CA ALA A 55 -31.24 -42.28 3.63
C ALA A 55 -30.96 -41.01 2.82
N LEU A 56 -31.90 -40.06 2.78
CA LEU A 56 -31.73 -38.79 2.09
C LEU A 56 -30.64 -37.92 2.75
N VAL A 57 -30.61 -37.89 4.08
CA VAL A 57 -29.56 -37.17 4.83
C VAL A 57 -28.19 -37.78 4.57
N VAL A 58 -28.06 -39.11 4.57
CA VAL A 58 -26.79 -39.79 4.28
C VAL A 58 -26.30 -39.47 2.86
N LEU A 59 -27.19 -39.51 1.87
CA LEU A 59 -26.85 -39.14 0.49
C LEU A 59 -26.38 -37.69 0.36
N CYS A 60 -27.06 -36.75 1.04
CA CYS A 60 -26.64 -35.35 1.08
C CYS A 60 -25.26 -35.18 1.71
N LEU A 61 -24.94 -35.93 2.78
CA LEU A 61 -23.64 -35.89 3.43
C LEU A 61 -22.53 -36.47 2.55
N GLU A 62 -22.79 -37.57 1.84
CA GLU A 62 -21.83 -38.15 0.88
C GLU A 62 -21.55 -37.19 -0.29
N LEU A 63 -22.60 -36.57 -0.86
CA LEU A 63 -22.44 -35.57 -1.91
C LEU A 63 -21.69 -34.33 -1.41
N ALA A 64 -21.95 -33.87 -0.18
CA ALA A 64 -21.23 -32.76 0.43
C ALA A 64 -19.74 -33.12 0.66
N LEU A 65 -19.44 -34.36 1.08
CA LEU A 65 -18.07 -34.84 1.26
C LEU A 65 -17.32 -34.96 -0.08
N LEU A 66 -17.99 -35.44 -1.12
CA LEU A 66 -17.45 -35.49 -2.48
C LEU A 66 -17.20 -34.08 -3.05
N ALA A 67 -18.13 -33.15 -2.83
CA ALA A 67 -17.95 -31.75 -3.24
C ALA A 67 -16.81 -31.07 -2.48
N LEU A 68 -16.66 -31.36 -1.19
CA LEU A 68 -15.58 -30.83 -0.37
C LEU A 68 -14.23 -31.40 -0.79
N THR A 69 -14.13 -32.72 -1.00
CA THR A 69 -12.89 -33.36 -1.46
C THR A 69 -12.51 -32.92 -2.87
N HIS A 70 -13.48 -32.74 -3.77
CA HIS A 70 -13.21 -32.18 -5.09
C HIS A 70 -12.69 -30.74 -4.98
N SER A 71 -13.29 -29.92 -4.10
CA SER A 71 -12.87 -28.53 -3.86
C SER A 71 -11.47 -28.45 -3.25
N LEU A 72 -11.12 -29.32 -2.31
CA LEU A 72 -9.79 -29.40 -1.69
C LEU A 72 -8.72 -29.84 -2.70
N LEU A 73 -9.00 -30.87 -3.52
CA LEU A 73 -8.08 -31.31 -4.59
C LEU A 73 -7.90 -30.26 -5.69
N HIS A 74 -8.92 -29.43 -5.93
CA HIS A 74 -8.82 -28.30 -6.84
C HIS A 74 -8.04 -27.13 -6.22
N PHE A 75 -8.11 -26.95 -4.90
CA PHE A 75 -7.35 -25.94 -4.16
C PHE A 75 -5.85 -26.23 -4.19
N ASP A 76 -5.44 -27.48 -3.94
CA ASP A 76 -4.03 -27.88 -4.01
C ASP A 76 -3.42 -27.61 -5.40
N LYS A 77 -4.19 -27.88 -6.47
CA LYS A 77 -3.78 -27.59 -7.86
C LYS A 77 -3.67 -26.10 -8.16
N VAL A 78 -4.46 -25.25 -7.50
CA VAL A 78 -4.46 -23.80 -7.72
C VAL A 78 -3.29 -23.12 -7.02
N THR A 79 -2.74 -23.70 -5.96
CA THR A 79 -1.52 -23.17 -5.30
C THR A 79 -0.21 -23.48 -6.03
N ALA A 80 -0.22 -24.48 -6.92
CA ALA A 80 0.96 -24.95 -7.64
C ALA A 80 1.09 -24.42 -9.08
N ALA A 81 0.14 -23.61 -9.56
CA ALA A 81 0.39 -22.79 -10.74
C ALA A 81 1.45 -21.75 -10.33
N GLU A 82 2.68 -21.92 -10.83
CA GLU A 82 3.77 -20.95 -10.65
C GLU A 82 3.23 -19.55 -10.91
N LEU A 83 3.17 -18.75 -9.84
CA LEU A 83 2.84 -17.34 -9.98
C LEU A 83 4.04 -16.74 -10.73
N ASP A 84 3.84 -16.41 -12.01
CA ASP A 84 4.82 -15.74 -12.87
C ASP A 84 5.07 -14.33 -12.32
N LEU A 85 5.85 -14.28 -11.23
CA LEU A 85 6.21 -13.07 -10.54
C LEU A 85 7.17 -12.30 -11.42
N ASP A 86 6.93 -10.98 -11.50
CA ASP A 86 7.85 -10.08 -12.17
C ASP A 86 9.28 -10.31 -11.64
N PRO A 87 10.29 -10.48 -12.51
CA PRO A 87 11.66 -10.76 -12.09
C PRO A 87 12.29 -9.65 -11.25
N ASP A 88 11.67 -8.47 -11.20
CA ASP A 88 12.07 -7.32 -10.39
C ASP A 88 11.34 -7.23 -9.06
N ALA A 89 10.36 -8.10 -8.82
CA ALA A 89 9.68 -8.19 -7.53
C ALA A 89 10.69 -8.40 -6.40
N GLY A 90 10.67 -7.48 -5.43
CA GLY A 90 11.52 -7.54 -4.24
C GLY A 90 12.94 -6.97 -4.41
N LYS A 91 13.35 -6.54 -5.61
CA LYS A 91 14.66 -5.90 -5.81
C LYS A 91 14.69 -4.49 -5.21
N SER A 92 15.82 -4.15 -4.60
CA SER A 92 16.16 -2.79 -4.18
C SER A 92 16.44 -1.86 -5.37
N THR A 93 16.46 -0.55 -5.13
CA THR A 93 16.85 0.45 -6.13
C THR A 93 18.22 0.13 -6.73
N VAL A 94 19.19 -0.26 -5.90
CA VAL A 94 20.56 -0.58 -6.34
C VAL A 94 20.55 -1.80 -7.27
N GLU A 95 19.86 -2.87 -6.88
CA GLU A 95 19.77 -4.10 -7.68
C GLU A 95 19.06 -3.87 -9.00
N LEU A 96 18.01 -3.02 -9.03
CA LEU A 96 17.35 -2.65 -10.26
C LEU A 96 18.33 -1.92 -11.19
N VAL A 97 18.98 -0.87 -10.71
CA VAL A 97 19.90 -0.06 -11.53
C VAL A 97 21.04 -0.93 -12.08
N GLN A 98 21.60 -1.82 -11.27
CA GLN A 98 22.61 -2.79 -11.70
C GLN A 98 22.07 -3.79 -12.71
N ALA A 99 20.86 -4.32 -12.51
CA ALA A 99 20.21 -5.22 -13.46
C ALA A 99 19.94 -4.56 -14.82
N ARG A 100 19.87 -3.23 -14.89
CA ARG A 100 19.75 -2.47 -16.13
C ARG A 100 21.13 -2.12 -16.75
N GLY A 101 22.23 -2.52 -16.10
CA GLY A 101 23.59 -2.34 -16.60
C GLY A 101 24.16 -0.94 -16.35
N TYR A 102 23.64 -0.21 -15.37
CA TYR A 102 24.22 1.07 -14.96
C TYR A 102 25.09 0.91 -13.72
N VAL A 103 26.13 1.74 -13.62
CA VAL A 103 26.85 1.94 -12.36
C VAL A 103 25.96 2.74 -11.41
N VAL A 104 25.93 2.32 -10.14
CA VAL A 104 25.24 3.01 -9.07
C VAL A 104 26.12 3.10 -7.84
N GLU A 105 26.13 4.27 -7.21
CA GLU A 105 26.81 4.53 -5.95
C GLU A 105 25.77 4.79 -4.85
N THR A 106 26.07 4.40 -3.62
CA THR A 106 25.27 4.74 -2.44
C THR A 106 26.07 5.69 -1.54
N HIS A 107 25.48 6.83 -1.22
CA HIS A 107 26.09 7.88 -0.41
C HIS A 107 25.25 8.17 0.83
N ASN A 108 25.86 8.12 2.01
CA ASN A 108 25.17 8.43 3.25
C ASN A 108 25.44 9.88 3.66
N VAL A 109 24.37 10.64 3.89
CA VAL A 109 24.41 12.04 4.31
C VAL A 109 23.77 12.19 5.68
N THR A 110 24.50 12.78 6.63
CA THR A 110 23.96 13.06 7.97
C THR A 110 23.38 14.47 8.00
N THR A 111 22.09 14.58 8.33
CA THR A 111 21.41 15.87 8.50
C THR A 111 21.83 16.54 9.80
N ILE A 112 21.62 17.86 9.91
CA ILE A 112 21.97 18.63 11.12
C ILE A 112 21.25 18.12 12.37
N ASP A 113 20.04 17.57 12.20
CA ASP A 113 19.25 16.99 13.28
C ASP A 113 19.50 15.48 13.48
N GLY A 114 20.44 14.91 12.73
CA GLY A 114 21.04 13.60 13.03
C GLY A 114 20.45 12.40 12.29
N TYR A 115 19.58 12.60 11.31
CA TYR A 115 19.15 11.51 10.42
C TYR A 115 20.25 11.16 9.44
N ILE A 116 20.35 9.89 9.07
CA ILE A 116 21.30 9.39 8.08
C ILE A 116 20.49 9.01 6.84
N LEU A 117 20.63 9.79 5.78
CA LEU A 117 19.92 9.63 4.51
C LEU A 117 20.82 8.87 3.53
N SER A 118 20.28 7.81 2.92
CA SER A 118 21.00 7.04 1.89
C SER A 118 20.56 7.52 0.51
N MET A 119 21.44 8.21 -0.21
CA MET A 119 21.21 8.69 -1.57
C MET A 119 21.82 7.71 -2.58
N HIS A 120 21.14 7.49 -3.71
CA HIS A 120 21.67 6.68 -4.81
C HIS A 120 22.11 7.59 -5.95
N ARG A 121 23.21 7.27 -6.62
CA ARG A 121 23.77 8.11 -7.69
C ARG A 121 24.12 7.27 -8.91
N LEU A 122 23.71 7.73 -10.09
CA LEU A 122 24.12 7.19 -11.39
C LEU A 122 25.08 8.19 -12.03
N PRO A 123 26.41 8.00 -11.91
CA PRO A 123 27.41 8.96 -12.40
C PRO A 123 27.68 8.84 -13.91
N THR A 124 27.22 7.76 -14.53
CA THR A 124 27.53 7.38 -15.91
C THR A 124 26.29 7.00 -16.69
N SER A 125 26.31 7.28 -18.00
CA SER A 125 25.38 6.71 -18.97
C SER A 125 25.55 5.19 -19.05
N TYR A 126 24.61 4.52 -19.71
CA TYR A 126 24.71 3.09 -19.98
C TYR A 126 26.00 2.76 -20.74
N ARG A 127 26.32 3.51 -21.80
CA ARG A 127 27.49 3.23 -22.64
C ARG A 127 28.80 3.30 -21.85
N GLU A 128 28.93 4.30 -20.99
CA GLU A 128 30.11 4.44 -20.12
C GLU A 128 30.13 3.35 -19.05
N SER A 129 28.97 2.97 -18.49
CA SER A 129 28.86 1.89 -17.50
C SER A 129 29.26 0.53 -18.05
N GLN A 130 29.16 0.34 -19.37
CA GLN A 130 29.55 -0.89 -20.07
C GLN A 130 30.97 -0.84 -20.66
N ALA A 131 31.67 0.30 -20.58
CA ALA A 131 33.03 0.41 -21.09
C ALA A 131 34.00 -0.42 -20.23
N ASP A 132 35.00 -1.05 -20.87
CA ASP A 132 35.99 -1.87 -20.18
C ASP A 132 36.66 -1.08 -19.04
N ALA A 133 36.78 -1.69 -17.87
CA ALA A 133 37.41 -1.08 -16.68
C ALA A 133 38.88 -0.66 -16.88
N ASN A 134 39.51 -1.09 -17.98
CA ASN A 134 40.86 -0.69 -18.39
C ASN A 134 40.89 0.62 -19.19
N ASN A 135 39.73 1.11 -19.63
CA ASN A 135 39.62 2.43 -20.23
C ASN A 135 39.44 3.46 -19.11
N ASN A 136 40.32 4.45 -19.05
CA ASN A 136 40.34 5.47 -18.00
C ASN A 136 39.19 6.49 -18.11
N ASP A 137 38.16 6.20 -18.91
CA ASP A 137 36.88 6.92 -18.95
C ASP A 137 36.08 6.64 -17.66
N LYS A 138 36.66 7.02 -16.52
CA LYS A 138 35.90 7.24 -15.31
C LYS A 138 34.83 8.29 -15.61
N ALA A 139 33.67 8.16 -14.96
CA ALA A 139 32.59 9.14 -15.00
C ALA A 139 33.16 10.57 -15.13
N ASP A 140 32.89 11.23 -16.25
CA ASP A 140 33.33 12.60 -16.46
C ASP A 140 32.83 13.45 -15.28
N ARG A 141 33.77 13.98 -14.50
CA ARG A 141 33.48 14.75 -13.30
C ARG A 141 32.86 16.11 -13.61
N ASN A 142 32.80 16.50 -14.88
CA ASN A 142 32.24 17.76 -15.34
C ASN A 142 30.76 17.66 -15.78
N LYS A 143 30.13 16.49 -15.65
CA LYS A 143 28.71 16.35 -15.99
C LYS A 143 27.83 17.22 -15.09
N PRO A 144 26.82 17.91 -15.65
CA PRO A 144 25.88 18.67 -14.84
C PRO A 144 25.06 17.73 -13.95
N ALA A 145 25.11 17.98 -12.65
CA ALA A 145 24.39 17.19 -11.66
C ALA A 145 22.89 17.50 -11.67
N ILE A 146 22.05 16.46 -11.62
CA ILE A 146 20.60 16.58 -11.45
C ILE A 146 20.20 15.81 -10.19
N PHE A 147 19.51 16.50 -9.29
CA PHE A 147 18.91 15.88 -8.11
C PHE A 147 17.42 15.61 -8.37
N VAL A 148 17.00 14.36 -8.18
CA VAL A 148 15.62 13.90 -8.38
C VAL A 148 15.08 13.41 -7.04
N GLN A 149 13.98 14.02 -6.61
CA GLN A 149 13.37 13.76 -5.31
C GLN A 149 12.00 13.09 -5.48
N HIS A 150 11.80 11.97 -4.80
CA HIS A 150 10.53 11.25 -4.77
C HIS A 150 9.47 11.96 -3.92
N GLU A 151 8.22 11.53 -4.08
CA GLU A 151 7.02 12.06 -3.44
C GLU A 151 6.77 11.46 -2.04
N MET A 152 5.59 11.73 -1.47
CA MET A 152 5.17 11.19 -0.18
C MET A 152 4.95 9.67 -0.29
N VAL A 153 5.45 8.92 0.69
CA VAL A 153 5.34 7.45 0.76
C VAL A 153 6.02 6.72 -0.42
N ALA A 154 7.16 7.24 -0.87
CA ALA A 154 7.97 6.63 -1.93
C ALA A 154 9.46 6.55 -1.54
N SER A 155 10.30 6.15 -2.50
CA SER A 155 11.76 6.15 -2.39
C SER A 155 12.39 6.40 -3.77
N SER A 156 13.71 6.41 -3.84
CA SER A 156 14.46 6.45 -5.11
C SER A 156 14.04 5.38 -6.13
N PHE A 157 13.37 4.31 -5.69
CA PHE A 157 12.76 3.29 -6.54
C PHE A 157 11.86 3.87 -7.65
N ALA A 158 11.10 4.94 -7.34
CA ALA A 158 10.14 5.53 -8.28
C ALA A 158 10.78 5.98 -9.60
N TRP A 159 12.08 6.29 -9.59
CA TRP A 159 12.81 6.80 -10.75
C TRP A 159 13.54 5.73 -11.55
N VAL A 160 13.48 4.46 -11.12
CA VAL A 160 14.28 3.34 -11.67
C VAL A 160 13.48 2.05 -11.90
N CYS A 161 12.20 2.03 -11.51
CA CYS A 161 11.39 0.81 -11.42
C CYS A 161 10.95 0.21 -12.75
N ASP A 162 10.98 0.99 -13.83
CA ASP A 162 10.62 0.52 -15.17
C ASP A 162 11.91 0.18 -15.96
N SER A 163 11.75 0.05 -17.26
CA SER A 163 12.77 -0.10 -18.28
C SER A 163 13.63 1.16 -18.46
N ARG A 164 14.76 0.99 -19.15
CA ARG A 164 15.78 2.04 -19.36
C ARG A 164 15.24 3.28 -20.08
N ASN A 165 14.32 3.10 -21.02
CA ASN A 165 13.74 4.18 -21.81
C ASN A 165 12.52 4.84 -21.15
N HIS A 166 11.98 4.27 -20.06
CA HIS A 166 10.79 4.78 -19.39
C HIS A 166 11.07 5.34 -17.99
N SER A 167 12.18 4.97 -17.37
CA SER A 167 12.53 5.51 -16.04
C SER A 167 13.40 6.75 -16.17
N LEU A 168 12.99 7.82 -15.49
CA LEU A 168 13.62 9.15 -15.59
C LEU A 168 15.12 9.13 -15.26
N ALA A 169 15.56 8.34 -14.26
CA ALA A 169 16.96 8.31 -13.87
C ALA A 169 17.87 7.84 -15.01
N TYR A 170 17.43 6.82 -15.75
CA TYR A 170 18.18 6.25 -16.87
C TYR A 170 18.21 7.22 -18.06
N VAL A 171 17.07 7.83 -18.39
CA VAL A 171 16.97 8.82 -19.47
C VAL A 171 17.90 10.01 -19.22
N LEU A 172 17.97 10.50 -17.97
CA LEU A 172 18.89 11.59 -17.60
C LEU A 172 20.36 11.17 -17.65
N ALA A 173 20.69 9.97 -17.16
CA ALA A 173 22.06 9.46 -17.20
C ALA A 173 22.56 9.30 -18.65
N ASP A 174 21.72 8.74 -19.53
CA ASP A 174 22.03 8.60 -20.96
C ASP A 174 22.07 9.93 -21.72
N ALA A 175 21.40 10.97 -21.20
CA ALA A 175 21.53 12.35 -21.69
C ALA A 175 22.81 13.05 -21.20
N GLY A 176 23.67 12.36 -20.43
CA GLY A 176 24.97 12.88 -20.00
C GLY A 176 24.95 13.62 -18.66
N HIS A 177 23.93 13.41 -17.83
CA HIS A 177 23.86 13.99 -16.48
C HIS A 177 24.48 13.07 -15.41
N ASP A 178 24.96 13.69 -14.34
CA ASP A 178 25.26 13.01 -13.08
C ASP A 178 24.00 12.99 -12.21
N VAL A 179 23.34 11.84 -12.11
CA VAL A 179 21.99 11.76 -11.54
C VAL A 179 22.05 11.34 -10.08
N TRP A 180 21.47 12.15 -9.20
CA TRP A 180 21.35 11.90 -7.78
C TRP A 180 19.89 11.67 -7.41
N LEU A 181 19.61 10.54 -6.76
CA LEU A 181 18.29 10.13 -6.32
C LEU A 181 18.20 10.28 -4.79
N GLY A 182 17.43 11.27 -4.36
CA GLY A 182 17.20 11.56 -2.96
C GLY A 182 16.33 10.51 -2.28
N ASN A 183 16.53 10.31 -0.98
CA ASN A 183 15.64 9.54 -0.13
C ASN A 183 15.31 10.33 1.12
N ASN A 184 14.01 10.44 1.42
CA ASN A 184 13.53 11.12 2.60
C ASN A 184 13.72 10.27 3.84
N ARG A 185 13.98 10.95 4.97
CA ARG A 185 14.01 10.32 6.30
C ARG A 185 12.78 9.46 6.56
N GLY A 186 13.00 8.30 7.18
CA GLY A 186 11.96 7.35 7.53
C GLY A 186 11.49 6.45 6.39
N ASN A 187 11.95 6.63 5.14
CA ASN A 187 11.67 5.67 4.07
C ASN A 187 12.57 4.42 4.16
N THR A 188 12.36 3.47 3.26
CA THR A 188 13.08 2.18 3.19
C THR A 188 14.60 2.33 3.32
N TYR A 189 15.20 3.35 2.73
CA TYR A 189 16.65 3.53 2.68
C TYR A 189 17.20 4.49 3.74
N SER A 190 16.35 5.33 4.35
CA SER A 190 16.78 6.43 5.23
C SER A 190 16.13 6.35 6.61
N SER A 191 16.14 5.16 7.20
CA SER A 191 15.54 4.85 8.50
C SER A 191 16.53 4.85 9.67
N SER A 192 17.69 5.49 9.50
CA SER A 192 18.78 5.54 10.49
C SER A 192 18.96 6.94 11.09
N HIS A 193 19.44 7.01 12.33
CA HIS A 193 19.73 8.26 13.04
C HIS A 193 20.88 8.06 14.03
N VAL A 194 21.67 9.11 14.27
CA VAL A 194 22.83 9.09 15.18
C VAL A 194 22.51 8.82 16.67
N LYS A 195 21.23 8.87 17.06
CA LYS A 195 20.81 8.86 18.47
C LYS A 195 19.58 8.00 18.70
N TYR A 196 18.59 8.10 17.81
CA TYR A 196 17.31 7.41 17.95
C TYR A 196 17.23 6.21 17.01
N THR A 197 16.36 5.27 17.34
CA THR A 197 15.99 4.14 16.50
C THR A 197 14.57 4.32 15.98
N THR A 198 14.17 3.55 14.97
CA THR A 198 12.79 3.54 14.45
C THR A 198 11.73 3.12 15.49
N LYS A 199 12.13 2.60 16.66
CA LYS A 199 11.22 2.29 17.77
C LYS A 199 10.93 3.49 18.66
N ASP A 200 11.76 4.53 18.61
CA ASP A 200 11.62 5.73 19.42
C ASP A 200 10.61 6.70 18.78
N THR A 201 9.67 7.22 19.56
CA THR A 201 8.72 8.23 19.07
C THR A 201 9.43 9.51 18.60
N ALA A 202 10.58 9.82 19.22
CA ALA A 202 11.44 10.94 18.84
C ALA A 202 12.00 10.79 17.41
N PHE A 203 12.24 9.56 16.94
CA PHE A 203 12.67 9.32 15.56
C PHE A 203 11.60 9.72 14.54
N TRP A 204 10.32 9.66 14.89
CA TRP A 204 9.22 10.00 13.99
C TRP A 204 8.69 11.43 14.19
N ALA A 205 9.36 12.23 15.02
CA ALA A 205 8.91 13.58 15.37
C ALA A 205 9.24 14.65 14.30
N PHE A 206 9.40 14.27 13.03
CA PHE A 206 9.53 15.19 11.90
C PHE A 206 8.14 15.49 11.29
N ARG A 207 7.90 16.73 10.84
CA ARG A 207 6.61 17.16 10.28
C ARG A 207 6.81 18.20 9.18
N GLY A 208 5.89 18.26 8.22
CA GLY A 208 5.86 19.35 7.24
C GLY A 208 7.22 19.57 6.55
N LYS A 209 7.72 20.79 6.45
CA LYS A 209 8.93 21.12 5.68
C LYS A 209 10.23 20.37 6.05
N THR A 210 10.28 19.61 7.16
CA THR A 210 11.45 18.80 7.53
C THR A 210 11.39 17.35 7.02
N TRP A 211 10.33 16.94 6.31
CA TRP A 211 10.24 15.59 5.73
C TRP A 211 11.03 15.43 4.43
N ALA A 212 11.12 16.49 3.63
CA ALA A 212 11.88 16.53 2.38
C ALA A 212 13.29 17.06 2.64
N VAL A 213 14.26 16.57 1.86
CA VAL A 213 15.66 17.04 1.84
C VAL A 213 15.73 18.55 1.68
#